data_AF-A0A5E7ABP6-F1
#
_entry.id   AF-A0A5E7ABP6-F1
#
_cell.length_a   1.000
_cell.length_b   1.000
_cell.length_c   1.000
_cell.angle_alpha   90.00
_cell.angle_beta   90.00
_cell.angle_gamma   90.00
#
_symmetry.space_group_name_H-M   'P 1'
#
loop_
_entity.id
_entity.type
_entity.pdbx_description
1 polymer ?
#
loop_
_entity_poly.entity_id
_entity_poly.type
_entity_poly.pdbx_seq_one_letter_code
_entity_poly.pdbx_strand_id
1 'polypeptide(L)' 'MPTVAITNILVTREDVSDDIAYQMTKLMFENLTRLGNSHSAAKDIKLQNAAKNLPIPLHPGAERYYKEAGAL' A
#
# COMPACT_ATOMS: atom_id res chain seq x y z
N MET A 1 -24.74 0.61 -14.10
CA MET A 1 -24.21 1.20 -15.36
C MET A 1 -22.73 0.86 -15.45
N PRO A 2 -22.24 0.25 -16.54
CA PRO A 2 -20.81 0.03 -16.73
C PRO A 2 -20.05 1.36 -16.80
N THR A 3 -18.88 1.43 -16.17
CA THR A 3 -17.99 2.60 -16.13
C THR A 3 -16.53 2.16 -16.05
N VAL A 4 -15.59 3.10 -16.17
CA VAL A 4 -14.15 2.88 -16.03
C VAL A 4 -13.68 3.19 -14.61
N ALA A 5 -12.61 2.53 -14.16
CA ALA A 5 -11.98 2.74 -12.87
C ALA A 5 -10.45 2.74 -13.00
N ILE A 6 -9.79 3.49 -12.12
CA ILE A 6 -8.32 3.50 -11.97
C ILE A 6 -7.95 3.06 -10.56
N THR A 7 -6.83 2.36 -10.43
CA THR A 7 -6.27 1.99 -9.13
C THR A 7 -5.55 3.19 -8.52
N ASN A 8 -5.88 3.52 -7.27
CA ASN A 8 -5.15 4.53 -6.52
C ASN A 8 -3.91 3.91 -5.86
N ILE A 9 -2.79 4.64 -5.87
CA ILE A 9 -1.53 4.20 -5.29
C ILE A 9 -0.98 5.28 -4.35
N LEU A 10 -0.37 4.86 -3.24
CA LEU A 10 0.38 5.75 -2.35
C LEU A 10 1.83 5.78 -2.81
N VAL A 11 2.36 6.98 -3.04
CA VAL A 11 3.72 7.19 -3.56
C VAL A 11 4.58 7.95 -2.58
N THR A 12 5.89 7.67 -2.60
CA THR A 12 6.92 8.37 -1.83
C THR A 12 8.13 8.63 -2.72
N ARG A 13 9.04 9.49 -2.28
CA ARG A 13 10.33 9.73 -2.96
C ARG A 13 11.29 8.56 -2.72
N GLU A 14 12.20 8.36 -3.67
CA GLU A 14 13.24 7.31 -3.60
C GLU A 14 14.28 7.54 -2.48
N ASP A 15 14.43 8.78 -2.02
CA ASP A 15 15.43 9.17 -1.01
C ASP A 15 14.86 9.11 0.42
N VAL A 16 13.61 8.68 0.59
CA VAL A 16 13.09 8.32 1.91
C VAL A 16 13.84 7.08 2.39
N SER A 17 14.32 7.09 3.63
CA SER A 17 15.05 5.93 4.15
C SER A 17 14.17 4.67 4.13
N ASP A 18 14.77 3.52 3.85
CA ASP A 18 14.09 2.23 3.81
C ASP A 18 13.29 1.94 5.09
N ASP A 19 13.81 2.29 6.26
CA ASP A 19 13.12 2.06 7.51
C ASP A 19 11.86 2.92 7.65
N ILE A 20 11.89 4.19 7.23
CA ILE A 20 10.70 5.03 7.20
C ILE A 20 9.67 4.48 6.22
N ALA A 21 10.08 4.09 5.00
CA ALA A 21 9.17 3.50 4.01
C ALA A 21 8.55 2.18 4.49
N TYR A 22 9.33 1.34 5.18
CA TYR A 22 8.84 0.13 5.82
C TYR A 22 7.80 0.45 6.90
N GLN A 23 8.12 1.36 7.83
CA GLN A 23 7.21 1.71 8.92
C GLN A 23 5.93 2.37 8.42
N MET A 24 6.00 3.25 7.40
CA MET A 24 4.82 3.82 6.76
C MET A 24 3.92 2.74 6.18
N THR A 25 4.49 1.79 5.44
CA THR A 25 3.74 0.68 4.84
C THR A 25 3.09 -0.20 5.91
N LYS A 26 3.88 -0.61 6.91
CA LYS A 26 3.41 -1.43 8.03
C LYS A 26 2.26 -0.77 8.79
N LEU A 27 2.45 0.48 9.20
CA LEU A 27 1.45 1.24 9.95
C LEU A 27 0.16 1.43 9.15
N MET A 28 0.24 1.61 7.83
CA MET A 28 -0.95 1.69 6.97
C MET A 28 -1.79 0.41 7.06
N PHE A 29 -1.16 -0.76 6.90
CA PHE A 29 -1.87 -2.05 6.92
C PHE A 29 -2.37 -2.44 8.30
N GLU A 30 -1.58 -2.21 9.35
CA GLU A 30 -1.97 -2.49 10.75
C GLU A 30 -3.14 -1.60 11.21
N ASN A 31 -3.36 -0.45 10.56
CA ASN A 31 -4.40 0.50 10.91
C ASN A 31 -5.52 0.60 9.85
N LEU A 32 -5.65 -0.37 8.94
CA LEU A 32 -6.67 -0.32 7.87
C LEU A 32 -8.09 -0.15 8.40
N THR A 33 -8.45 -0.78 9.51
CA THR A 33 -9.77 -0.59 10.13
C THR A 33 -10.02 0.86 10.51
N ARG A 34 -9.02 1.51 11.13
CA ARG A 34 -9.09 2.93 11.49
C ARG A 34 -9.21 3.80 10.23
N LEU A 35 -8.43 3.49 9.20
CA LEU A 35 -8.47 4.21 7.93
C LEU A 35 -9.82 4.05 7.23
N GLY A 36 -10.42 2.86 7.27
CA GLY A 36 -11.76 2.56 6.76
C GLY A 36 -12.88 3.30 7.47
N ASN A 37 -12.70 3.66 8.74
CA ASN A 37 -13.64 4.51 9.47
C ASN A 37 -13.54 5.99 9.05
N SER A 38 -12.35 6.43 8.63
CA SER A 38 -12.14 7.79 8.11
C SER A 38 -12.51 7.93 6.64
N HIS A 39 -12.28 6.90 5.82
CA HIS A 39 -12.59 6.91 4.40
C HIS A 39 -13.06 5.52 3.92
N SER A 40 -14.26 5.45 3.35
CA SER A 40 -14.90 4.18 2.97
C SER A 40 -14.08 3.33 2.01
N ALA A 41 -13.42 3.94 1.02
CA ALA A 41 -12.58 3.21 0.06
C ALA A 41 -11.42 2.42 0.70
N ALA A 42 -10.95 2.80 1.89
CA ALA A 42 -9.89 2.06 2.57
C ALA A 42 -10.36 0.66 3.04
N LYS A 43 -11.67 0.43 3.14
CA LYS A 43 -12.24 -0.88 3.48
C LYS A 43 -12.02 -1.93 2.38
N ASP A 44 -11.80 -1.48 1.16
CA ASP A 44 -11.58 -2.36 0.00
C ASP A 44 -10.09 -2.69 -0.21
N ILE A 45 -9.19 -2.08 0.57
CA ILE A 45 -7.76 -2.35 0.49
C ILE A 45 -7.46 -3.75 1.02
N LYS A 46 -6.80 -4.56 0.20
CA LYS A 46 -6.33 -5.91 0.56
C LYS A 46 -4.84 -6.02 0.30
N LEU A 47 -4.11 -6.50 1.31
CA LEU A 47 -2.66 -6.69 1.26
C LEU A 47 -2.22 -7.48 0.02
N GLN A 48 -2.94 -8.55 -0.33
CA GLN A 48 -2.64 -9.43 -1.46
C GLN A 48 -2.76 -8.78 -2.84
N ASN A 49 -3.38 -7.59 -2.90
CA ASN A 49 -3.57 -6.84 -4.15
C ASN A 49 -2.71 -5.57 -4.18
N ALA A 50 -2.13 -5.15 -3.06
CA ALA A 50 -1.50 -3.85 -2.93
C ALA A 50 -0.20 -3.69 -3.74
N ALA A 51 0.52 -4.78 -3.98
CA ALA A 51 1.77 -4.80 -4.74
C ALA A 51 1.62 -5.22 -6.22
N LYS A 52 0.39 -5.48 -6.69
CA LYS A 52 0.14 -6.01 -8.04
C LYS A 52 -0.03 -4.89 -9.07
N ASN A 53 0.51 -5.10 -10.27
CA ASN A 53 0.32 -4.25 -11.45
C ASN A 53 0.65 -2.77 -11.20
N LEU A 54 1.70 -2.50 -10.41
CA LEU A 54 2.13 -1.13 -10.14
C LEU A 54 2.79 -0.51 -11.38
N PRO A 55 2.48 0.75 -11.72
CA PRO A 55 3.09 1.45 -12.86
C PRO A 55 4.52 1.94 -12.59
N ILE A 56 4.96 1.86 -11.33
CA ILE A 56 6.26 2.30 -10.82
C ILE A 56 6.83 1.25 -9.85
N PRO A 57 8.16 1.17 -9.66
CA PRO A 57 8.76 0.22 -8.75
C PRO A 57 8.36 0.47 -7.29
N LEU A 58 8.41 -0.58 -6.48
CA LEU A 58 8.26 -0.46 -5.03
C LEU A 58 9.50 0.17 -4.41
N HIS A 59 9.28 0.98 -3.38
CA HIS A 59 10.35 1.42 -2.49
C HIS A 59 10.93 0.21 -1.73
N PRO A 60 12.26 0.07 -1.54
CA PRO A 60 12.85 -1.12 -0.91
C PRO A 60 12.27 -1.42 0.48
N GLY A 61 12.09 -0.40 1.33
CA GLY A 61 11.37 -0.53 2.60
C GLY A 61 9.94 -1.09 2.50
N ALA A 62 9.15 -0.67 1.50
CA ALA A 62 7.80 -1.21 1.29
C ALA A 62 7.84 -2.64 0.76
N GLU A 63 8.77 -2.94 -0.16
CA GLU A 63 8.99 -4.28 -0.69
C GLU A 63 9.35 -5.26 0.43
N ARG A 64 10.23 -4.86 1.36
CA ARG A 64 10.58 -5.65 2.56
C ARG A 64 9.33 -6.02 3.36
N TYR A 65 8.45 -5.05 3.64
CA TYR A 65 7.20 -5.30 4.35
C TYR A 65 6.29 -6.30 3.60
N TYR A 66 6.09 -6.10 2.30
CA TYR A 66 5.22 -6.98 1.52
C TYR A 66 5.73 -8.42 1.45
N LYS A 67 7.05 -8.64 1.36
CA LYS A 67 7.66 -9.99 1.44
C LYS A 67 7.43 -10.64 2.81
N GLU A 68 7.71 -9.91 3.89
CA GLU A 68 7.50 -10.42 5.26
C GLU A 68 6.03 -10.77 5.53
N ALA A 69 5.11 -9.99 4.96
CA ALA A 69 3.67 -10.19 5.11
C ALA A 69 3.09 -11.24 4.14
N GLY A 70 3.93 -11.90 3.33
CA GLY A 70 3.51 -12.94 2.37
C GLY A 70 2.66 -12.41 1.21
N ALA A 71 2.81 -11.12 0.87
CA ALA A 71 2.11 -10.44 -0.21
C ALA A 71 2.92 -10.39 -1.51
N LEU A 72 4.20 -10.76 -1.44
CA LEU A 72 5.16 -10.90 -2.55
C LEU A 72 5.88 -12.23 -2.46
#